data_AF-A0A952FDU6-F1
#
_entry.id   AF-A0A952FDU6-F1
#
_cell.length_a   1.000
_cell.length_b   1.000
_cell.length_c   1.000
_cell.angle_alpha   90.00
_cell.angle_beta   90.00
_cell.angle_gamma   90.00
#
_symmetry.space_group_name_H-M   'P 1'
#
loop_
_entity.id
_entity.type
_entity.pdbx_description
1 polymer ?
#
loop_
_entity_poly.entity_id
_entity_poly.type
_entity_poly.pdbx_seq_one_letter_code
_entity_poly.pdbx_strand_id
1 'polypeptide(L)'
;MMAKSDPNLKHAPGPPLASALGLLALFDRAVKILRPLWRAVDHWIDAGGMRMSAAMSFYGILSLAPLLVLLVAVLGWWLDRAYIETSLVDQIRNVIGAQGAQVVQQALSSAQAPSEGITASLFAFALLLFGATGVFAELQDAFERLWRQGSGEVPQQKWWHGASVRLRGVAYILAFGFLLLVSLAISTFLSLLSGWAGSYLPTEKVAWILNEVVSFGFCVVLFVALMRMSVGPKP
;
A
#
# COMPACT_ATOMS: atom_id res chain seq x y z
N MET A 1 10.27 30.58 -82.03
CA MET A 1 9.47 29.40 -81.65
C MET A 1 9.38 29.34 -80.14
N MET A 2 8.15 29.45 -79.62
CA MET A 2 7.76 29.45 -78.21
C MET A 2 8.00 28.09 -77.54
N ALA A 3 8.56 28.07 -76.34
CA ALA A 3 8.38 26.95 -75.40
C ALA A 3 7.14 27.26 -74.55
N LYS A 4 6.08 26.47 -74.78
CA LYS A 4 4.76 26.59 -74.15
C LYS A 4 4.83 26.02 -72.73
N SER A 5 4.52 26.85 -71.74
CA SER A 5 4.38 26.45 -70.34
C SER A 5 3.14 25.56 -70.15
N ASP A 6 3.34 24.40 -69.52
CA ASP A 6 2.27 23.46 -69.20
C ASP A 6 1.36 24.01 -68.08
N PRO A 7 0.04 24.17 -68.30
CA PRO A 7 -0.87 24.78 -67.34
C PRO A 7 -1.56 23.78 -66.39
N ASN A 8 -1.02 22.57 -66.20
CA ASN A 8 -1.71 21.47 -65.48
C ASN A 8 -1.01 20.98 -64.21
N LEU A 9 -0.64 21.90 -63.30
CA LEU A 9 -0.42 21.56 -61.89
C LEU A 9 -1.77 21.60 -61.16
N LYS A 10 -2.52 20.49 -61.23
CA LYS A 10 -3.72 20.28 -60.40
C LYS A 10 -3.31 20.32 -58.93
N HIS A 11 -3.77 21.35 -58.22
CA HIS A 11 -3.71 21.42 -56.76
C HIS A 11 -4.41 20.20 -56.16
N ALA A 12 -3.66 19.36 -55.44
CA ALA A 12 -4.26 18.32 -54.61
C ALA A 12 -5.17 18.99 -53.57
N PRO A 13 -6.42 18.52 -53.37
CA PRO A 13 -7.28 19.07 -52.33
C PRO A 13 -6.63 18.77 -50.96
N GLY A 14 -6.37 19.82 -50.18
CA GLY A 14 -5.93 19.67 -48.80
C GLY A 14 -6.95 18.86 -47.98
N PRO A 15 -6.54 18.25 -46.85
CA PRO A 15 -7.43 17.45 -46.03
C PRO A 15 -8.70 18.25 -45.68
N PRO A 16 -9.90 17.61 -45.71
CA PRO A 16 -11.15 18.32 -45.49
C PRO A 16 -11.14 18.95 -44.08
N LEU A 17 -11.47 20.24 -43.97
CA LEU A 17 -11.52 20.98 -42.69
C LEU A 17 -12.32 20.26 -41.58
N ALA A 18 -13.27 19.40 -41.96
CA ALA A 18 -14.05 18.56 -41.07
C ALA A 18 -13.23 17.50 -40.29
N SER A 19 -12.16 16.94 -40.88
CA SER A 19 -11.32 15.95 -40.19
C SER A 19 -10.41 16.61 -39.15
N ALA A 20 -9.93 17.83 -39.43
CA ALA A 20 -9.18 18.64 -38.47
C ALA A 20 -10.04 19.07 -37.27
N LEU A 21 -11.29 19.45 -37.50
CA LEU A 21 -12.26 19.78 -36.43
C LEU A 21 -12.61 18.56 -35.56
N GLY A 22 -12.77 17.38 -36.16
CA GLY A 22 -13.02 16.12 -35.43
C GLY A 22 -11.86 15.70 -34.52
N LEU A 23 -10.62 15.83 -35.00
CA LEU A 23 -9.41 15.54 -34.21
C LEU A 23 -9.25 16.50 -33.03
N LEU A 24 -9.55 17.79 -33.20
CA LEU A 24 -9.53 18.78 -32.13
C LEU A 24 -10.60 18.52 -31.06
N ALA A 25 -11.81 18.09 -31.46
CA ALA A 25 -12.88 17.76 -30.52
C ALA A 25 -12.59 16.49 -29.69
N LEU A 26 -11.95 15.48 -30.30
CA LEU A 26 -11.48 14.29 -29.59
C LEU A 26 -10.34 14.62 -28.61
N PHE A 27 -9.42 15.50 -29.02
CA PHE A 27 -8.34 15.99 -28.17
C PHE A 27 -8.88 16.74 -26.94
N ASP A 28 -9.85 17.64 -27.13
CA ASP A 28 -10.43 18.42 -26.02
C ASP A 28 -11.23 17.54 -25.04
N ARG A 29 -11.88 16.47 -25.53
CA ARG A 29 -12.49 15.42 -24.67
C ARG A 29 -11.45 14.63 -23.87
N ALA A 30 -10.36 14.21 -24.51
CA ALA A 30 -9.28 13.49 -23.83
C ALA A 30 -8.62 14.35 -22.74
N VAL A 31 -8.39 15.64 -23.02
CA VAL A 31 -7.85 16.60 -22.06
C VAL A 31 -8.80 16.78 -20.87
N LYS A 32 -10.12 16.87 -21.09
CA LYS A 32 -11.11 16.98 -19.99
C LYS A 32 -11.12 15.77 -19.06
N ILE A 33 -10.90 14.57 -19.60
CA ILE A 33 -10.80 13.32 -18.81
C ILE A 33 -9.49 13.26 -18.01
N LEU A 34 -8.39 13.80 -18.56
CA LEU A 34 -7.08 13.80 -17.91
C LEU A 34 -6.88 14.95 -16.91
N ARG A 35 -7.66 16.05 -17.02
CA ARG A 35 -7.64 17.19 -16.09
C ARG A 35 -7.71 16.82 -14.59
N PRO A 36 -8.60 15.93 -14.12
CA PRO A 36 -8.62 15.56 -12.69
C PRO A 36 -7.35 14.85 -12.23
N LEU A 37 -6.71 14.04 -13.08
CA LEU A 37 -5.44 13.39 -12.76
C LEU A 37 -4.32 14.42 -12.58
N TRP A 38 -4.22 15.37 -13.51
CA TRP A 38 -3.24 16.46 -13.40
C TRP A 38 -3.46 17.31 -12.15
N ARG A 39 -4.71 17.63 -11.82
CA ARG A 39 -5.04 18.38 -10.60
C ARG A 39 -4.68 17.61 -9.32
N ALA A 40 -4.86 16.28 -9.32
CA ALA A 40 -4.46 15.45 -8.19
C ALA A 40 -2.94 15.40 -8.02
N VAL A 41 -2.19 15.35 -9.14
CA VAL A 41 -0.72 15.39 -9.12
C VAL A 41 -0.23 16.74 -8.60
N ASP A 42 -0.75 17.86 -9.09
CA ASP A 42 -0.38 19.20 -8.60
C ASP A 42 -0.67 19.33 -7.10
N HIS A 43 -1.86 18.95 -6.63
CA HIS A 43 -2.17 18.98 -5.21
C HIS A 43 -1.25 18.09 -4.37
N TRP A 44 -0.86 16.92 -4.88
CA TRP A 44 0.08 16.03 -4.21
C TRP A 44 1.48 16.63 -4.14
N ILE A 45 1.97 17.24 -5.22
CA ILE A 45 3.27 17.93 -5.25
C ILE A 45 3.25 19.14 -4.30
N ASP A 46 2.22 19.97 -4.37
CA ASP A 46 2.04 21.16 -3.52
C ASP A 46 1.95 20.81 -2.04
N ALA A 47 1.35 19.65 -1.71
CA ALA A 47 1.35 19.13 -0.35
C ALA A 47 2.73 18.66 0.13
N GLY A 48 3.76 18.61 -0.72
CA GLY A 48 5.06 18.02 -0.39
C GLY A 48 5.06 16.49 -0.49
N GLY A 49 4.18 15.94 -1.32
CA GLY A 49 3.96 14.52 -1.51
C GLY A 49 5.24 13.75 -1.83
N MET A 50 6.17 14.31 -2.61
CA MET A 50 7.47 13.68 -2.89
C MET A 50 8.29 13.43 -1.63
N ARG A 51 8.39 14.44 -0.74
CA ARG A 51 9.12 14.31 0.52
C ARG A 51 8.42 13.31 1.44
N MET A 52 7.08 13.34 1.47
CA MET A 52 6.31 12.40 2.26
C MET A 52 6.47 10.97 1.77
N SER A 53 6.33 10.72 0.47
CA SER A 53 6.53 9.38 -0.11
C SER A 53 7.94 8.86 0.13
N ALA A 54 8.95 9.73 0.05
CA ALA A 54 10.33 9.37 0.38
C ALA A 54 10.47 9.00 1.87
N ALA A 55 9.93 9.81 2.77
CA ALA A 55 9.94 9.53 4.20
C ALA A 55 9.21 8.22 4.54
N MET A 56 8.02 7.98 3.96
CA MET A 56 7.26 6.74 4.14
C MET A 56 8.06 5.51 3.72
N SER A 57 8.71 5.56 2.55
CA SER A 57 9.55 4.46 2.07
C SER A 57 10.76 4.23 2.97
N PHE A 58 11.44 5.29 3.40
CA PHE A 58 12.57 5.19 4.33
C PHE A 58 12.14 4.60 5.67
N TYR A 59 11.06 5.10 6.27
CA TYR A 59 10.53 4.55 7.52
C TYR A 59 10.07 3.11 7.37
N GLY A 60 9.44 2.75 6.24
CA GLY A 60 9.03 1.38 5.94
C GLY A 60 10.21 0.40 5.91
N ILE A 61 11.28 0.76 5.19
CA ILE A 61 12.50 -0.05 5.11
C ILE A 61 13.18 -0.15 6.48
N LEU A 62 13.29 0.96 7.22
CA LEU A 62 13.94 0.97 8.54
C LEU A 62 13.11 0.22 9.61
N SER A 63 11.79 0.16 9.46
CA SER A 63 10.89 -0.58 10.37
C SER A 63 10.87 -2.09 10.10
N LEU A 64 11.43 -2.54 8.98
CA LEU A 64 11.38 -3.94 8.55
C LEU A 64 12.07 -4.88 9.55
N ALA A 65 13.28 -4.54 9.99
CA ALA A 65 13.99 -5.37 10.97
C ALA A 65 13.23 -5.47 12.31
N PRO A 66 12.87 -4.37 13.00
CA PRO A 66 12.09 -4.42 14.25
C PRO A 66 10.78 -5.20 14.12
N LEU A 67 10.06 -5.03 13.00
CA LEU A 67 8.80 -5.71 12.76
C LEU A 67 9.00 -7.22 12.62
N LEU A 68 10.03 -7.65 11.91
CA LEU A 68 10.34 -9.06 11.74
C LEU A 68 10.80 -9.72 13.04
N VAL A 69 11.60 -9.01 13.86
CA VAL A 69 11.95 -9.49 15.21
C VAL A 69 10.69 -9.75 16.02
N LEU A 70 9.78 -8.77 16.03
CA LEU A 70 8.52 -8.87 16.76
C LEU A 70 7.68 -10.06 16.25
N LEU A 71 7.58 -10.21 14.93
CA LEU A 71 6.85 -11.31 14.30
C LEU A 71 7.42 -12.69 14.70
N VAL A 72 8.73 -12.88 14.57
CA VAL A 72 9.42 -14.13 14.94
C VAL A 72 9.35 -14.36 16.45
N ALA A 73 9.44 -13.31 17.26
CA ALA A 73 9.32 -13.43 18.71
C ALA A 73 7.92 -13.88 19.16
N VAL A 74 6.86 -13.33 18.55
CA VAL A 74 5.48 -13.74 18.85
C VAL A 74 5.22 -15.14 18.30
N LEU A 75 5.45 -15.41 17.02
CA LEU A 75 5.16 -16.71 16.42
C LEU A 75 6.05 -17.83 16.98
N GLY A 76 7.29 -17.50 17.37
CA GLY A 76 8.27 -18.42 17.95
C GLY A 76 7.88 -18.97 19.33
N TRP A 77 6.79 -18.50 19.94
CA TRP A 77 6.20 -19.14 21.12
C TRP A 77 5.43 -20.43 20.79
N TRP A 78 4.91 -20.54 19.57
CA TRP A 78 4.10 -21.69 19.13
C TRP A 78 4.78 -22.53 18.06
N LEU A 79 5.61 -21.91 17.21
CA LEU A 79 6.30 -22.56 16.09
C LEU A 79 7.82 -22.51 16.27
N ASP A 80 8.51 -23.42 15.59
CA ASP A 80 9.96 -23.38 15.50
C ASP A 80 10.44 -22.11 14.78
N ARG A 81 11.43 -21.42 15.36
CA ARG A 81 11.96 -20.17 14.79
C ARG A 81 12.55 -20.39 13.41
N ALA A 82 13.36 -21.42 13.20
CA ALA A 82 14.01 -21.65 11.91
C ALA A 82 12.98 -21.91 10.80
N TYR A 83 11.87 -22.59 11.12
CA TYR A 83 10.74 -22.76 10.22
C TYR A 83 10.06 -21.43 9.84
N ILE A 84 9.83 -20.55 10.82
CA ILE A 84 9.24 -19.22 10.56
C ILE A 84 10.15 -18.41 9.65
N GLU A 85 11.46 -18.37 9.94
CA GLU A 85 12.43 -17.58 9.18
C GLU A 85 12.52 -18.04 7.72
N THR A 86 12.67 -19.35 7.49
CA THR A 86 12.72 -19.92 6.13
C THR A 86 11.42 -19.70 5.37
N SER A 87 10.27 -19.98 6.00
CA SER A 87 8.96 -19.79 5.36
C SER A 87 8.68 -18.34 4.98
N LEU A 88 9.10 -17.37 5.81
CA LEU A 88 8.95 -15.95 5.51
C LEU A 88 9.84 -15.52 4.34
N VAL A 89 11.11 -15.92 4.35
CA VAL A 89 12.06 -15.59 3.28
C VAL A 89 11.58 -16.17 1.94
N ASP A 90 11.06 -17.40 1.93
CA ASP A 90 10.54 -18.04 0.73
C ASP A 90 9.27 -17.37 0.20
N GLN A 91 8.35 -16.96 1.08
CA GLN A 91 7.17 -16.19 0.66
C GLN A 91 7.56 -14.85 0.03
N ILE A 92 8.48 -14.12 0.66
CA ILE A 92 8.97 -12.85 0.11
C ILE A 92 9.68 -13.08 -1.22
N ARG A 93 10.46 -14.17 -1.36
CA ARG A 93 11.12 -14.53 -2.61
C ARG A 93 10.14 -14.80 -3.74
N ASN A 94 9.02 -15.46 -3.45
CA ASN A 94 8.00 -15.77 -4.46
C ASN A 94 7.22 -14.52 -4.91
N VAL A 95 7.07 -13.51 -4.05
CA VAL A 95 6.29 -12.30 -4.34
C VAL A 95 7.16 -11.16 -4.88
N ILE A 96 8.31 -10.90 -4.27
CA ILE A 96 9.20 -9.76 -4.58
C ILE A 96 10.42 -10.19 -5.40
N GLY A 97 10.87 -11.44 -5.24
CA GLY A 97 12.08 -11.97 -5.86
C GLY A 97 13.26 -12.07 -4.89
N ALA A 98 14.38 -12.58 -5.39
CA ALA A 98 15.55 -12.91 -4.57
C ALA A 98 16.17 -11.70 -3.84
N GLN A 99 16.14 -10.51 -4.45
CA GLN A 99 16.72 -9.29 -3.87
C GLN A 99 15.93 -8.84 -2.63
N GLY A 100 14.60 -8.87 -2.69
CA GLY A 100 13.75 -8.55 -1.53
C GLY A 100 13.92 -9.56 -0.40
N ALA A 101 14.01 -10.86 -0.75
CA ALA A 101 14.24 -11.93 0.22
C ALA A 101 15.59 -11.77 0.94
N GLN A 102 16.64 -11.33 0.25
CA GLN A 102 17.96 -11.09 0.84
C GLN A 102 17.94 -9.95 1.87
N VAL A 103 17.19 -8.87 1.61
CA VAL A 103 17.01 -7.76 2.57
C VAL A 103 16.32 -8.26 3.85
N VAL A 104 15.26 -9.05 3.70
CA VAL A 104 14.53 -9.65 4.83
C VAL A 104 15.42 -10.60 5.62
N GLN A 105 16.17 -11.47 4.94
CA GLN A 105 17.08 -12.41 5.59
C GLN A 105 18.18 -11.68 6.37
N GLN A 106 18.75 -10.61 5.79
CA GLN A 106 19.75 -9.81 6.47
C GLN A 106 19.18 -9.13 7.71
N ALA A 107 17.98 -8.56 7.61
CA ALA A 107 17.27 -7.96 8.74
C ALA A 107 17.00 -8.95 9.89
N LEU A 108 16.61 -10.20 9.58
CA LEU A 108 16.46 -11.27 10.58
C LEU A 108 17.79 -11.62 11.24
N SER A 109 18.84 -11.81 10.45
CA SER A 109 20.14 -12.23 10.98
C SER A 109 20.76 -11.19 11.92
N SER A 110 20.59 -9.89 11.63
CA SER A 110 21.02 -8.80 12.51
C SER A 110 20.26 -8.73 13.83
N ALA A 111 19.07 -9.33 13.92
CA ALA A 111 18.22 -9.29 15.09
C ALA A 111 18.48 -10.41 16.11
N GLN A 112 19.21 -11.47 15.74
CA GLN A 112 19.47 -12.65 16.58
C GLN A 112 20.57 -12.44 17.64
N ALA A 113 20.79 -11.21 18.13
CA ALA A 113 21.80 -10.97 19.16
C ALA A 113 21.47 -11.77 20.44
N PRO A 114 22.44 -12.52 21.02
CA PRO A 114 22.19 -13.35 22.19
C PRO A 114 21.88 -12.44 23.39
N SER A 115 20.65 -12.44 23.89
CA SER A 115 20.36 -11.85 25.19
C SER A 115 20.55 -12.92 26.27
N GLU A 116 21.64 -12.84 27.02
CA GLU A 116 21.84 -13.62 28.23
C GLU A 116 20.88 -13.11 29.33
N GLY A 117 19.72 -13.77 29.47
CA GLY A 117 18.80 -13.61 30.60
C GLY A 117 17.37 -13.15 30.26
N ILE A 118 16.38 -13.78 30.88
CA ILE A 118 14.93 -13.51 30.70
C ILE A 118 14.60 -12.02 30.98
N THR A 119 15.26 -11.42 31.98
CA THR A 119 15.07 -10.01 32.33
C THR A 119 15.59 -9.08 31.23
N ALA A 120 16.77 -9.35 30.66
CA ALA A 120 17.32 -8.60 29.54
C ALA A 120 16.43 -8.73 28.30
N SER A 121 15.89 -9.93 28.03
CA SER A 121 14.95 -10.15 26.93
C SER A 121 13.65 -9.35 27.11
N LEU A 122 13.09 -9.29 28.33
CA LEU A 122 11.86 -8.54 28.59
C LEU A 122 12.07 -7.02 28.45
N PHE A 123 13.19 -6.50 28.96
CA PHE A 123 13.55 -5.09 28.78
C PHE A 123 13.83 -4.74 27.32
N ALA A 124 14.55 -5.60 26.59
CA ALA A 124 14.81 -5.43 25.16
C ALA A 124 13.52 -5.48 24.34
N PHE A 125 12.60 -6.38 24.67
CA PHE A 125 11.28 -6.46 24.05
C PHE A 125 10.47 -5.18 24.29
N ALA A 126 10.41 -4.70 25.54
CA ALA A 126 9.71 -3.46 25.88
C ALA A 126 10.31 -2.25 25.16
N LEU A 127 11.65 -2.16 25.10
CA LEU A 127 12.37 -1.10 24.41
C LEU A 127 12.13 -1.15 22.89
N LEU A 128 12.15 -2.34 22.29
CA LEU A 128 11.81 -2.55 20.87
C LEU A 128 10.37 -2.15 20.57
N LEU A 129 9.42 -2.54 21.42
CA LEU A 129 8.01 -2.23 21.24
C LEU A 129 7.76 -0.71 21.39
N PHE A 130 8.45 -0.06 22.32
CA PHE A 130 8.41 1.40 22.48
C PHE A 130 9.06 2.13 21.29
N GLY A 131 10.20 1.65 20.80
CA GLY A 131 10.87 2.20 19.61
C GLY A 131 10.03 2.04 18.34
N ALA A 132 9.48 0.85 18.11
CA ALA A 132 8.64 0.54 16.96
C ALA A 132 7.36 1.40 16.96
N THR A 133 6.68 1.54 18.10
CA THR A 133 5.49 2.41 18.21
C THR A 133 5.84 3.90 18.10
N GLY A 134 7.07 4.30 18.47
CA GLY A 134 7.61 5.64 18.26
C GLY A 134 7.73 6.02 16.78
N VAL A 135 8.23 5.12 15.94
CA VAL A 135 8.34 5.34 14.48
C VAL A 135 6.96 5.55 13.84
N PHE A 136 5.96 4.76 14.23
CA PHE A 136 4.58 4.95 13.76
C PHE A 136 3.93 6.26 14.23
N ALA A 137 4.31 6.76 15.41
CA ALA A 137 3.84 8.05 15.90
C ALA A 137 4.38 9.19 15.03
N GLU A 138 5.68 9.13 14.71
CA GLU A 138 6.34 10.09 13.82
C GLU A 138 5.73 10.05 12.42
N LEU A 139 5.38 8.85 11.94
CA LEU A 139 4.69 8.64 10.67
C LEU A 139 3.32 9.34 10.63
N GLN A 140 2.53 9.17 11.69
CA GLN A 140 1.21 9.80 11.80
C GLN A 140 1.31 11.31 11.91
N ASP A 141 2.26 11.81 12.71
CA ASP A 141 2.52 13.25 12.82
C ASP A 141 2.96 13.84 11.48
N ALA A 142 3.82 13.14 10.73
CA ALA A 142 4.17 13.54 9.37
C ALA A 142 2.92 13.62 8.47
N PHE A 143 2.07 12.57 8.44
CA PHE A 143 0.83 12.57 7.66
C PHE A 143 -0.15 13.66 8.08
N GLU A 144 -0.30 13.93 9.37
CA GLU A 144 -1.19 14.97 9.87
C GLU A 144 -0.71 16.37 9.45
N ARG A 145 0.60 16.59 9.44
CA ARG A 145 1.22 17.81 8.90
C ARG A 145 1.02 17.97 7.39
N LEU A 146 0.96 16.88 6.62
CA LEU A 146 0.62 16.92 5.18
C LEU A 146 -0.83 17.35 4.94
N TRP A 147 -1.74 16.83 5.76
CA TRP A 147 -3.17 17.05 5.60
C TRP A 147 -3.62 18.43 6.13
N ARG A 148 -2.90 19.01 7.09
CA ARG A 148 -3.06 20.42 7.52
C ARG A 148 -2.32 21.37 6.58
N GLN A 149 -2.81 21.54 5.35
CA GLN A 149 -2.37 22.70 4.56
C GLN A 149 -2.82 24.00 5.26
N GLY A 150 -1.88 24.73 5.86
CA GLY A 150 -1.96 26.18 6.04
C GLY A 150 -2.82 26.77 7.18
N SER A 151 -3.27 26.03 8.19
CA SER A 151 -3.94 26.64 9.36
C SER A 151 -3.19 26.45 10.67
N GLY A 152 -2.63 27.58 11.10
CA GLY A 152 -2.69 28.11 12.47
C GLY A 152 -2.08 27.26 13.57
N GLU A 153 -0.99 27.77 14.13
CA GLU A 153 -0.49 27.57 15.49
C GLU A 153 -0.55 26.15 16.07
N VAL A 154 0.62 25.58 16.34
CA VAL A 154 0.75 24.34 17.10
C VAL A 154 0.33 24.66 18.55
N PRO A 155 -0.84 24.24 19.06
CA PRO A 155 -1.13 24.40 20.47
C PRO A 155 -0.19 23.46 21.21
N GLN A 156 0.39 23.92 22.33
CA GLN A 156 1.20 23.10 23.25
C GLN A 156 0.48 21.77 23.55
N GLN A 157 0.85 20.71 22.84
CA GLN A 157 0.15 19.43 22.92
C GLN A 157 0.50 18.74 24.24
N LYS A 158 -0.54 18.38 25.01
CA LYS A 158 -0.41 17.57 26.21
C LYS A 158 0.27 16.23 25.85
N TRP A 159 1.15 15.72 26.70
CA TRP A 159 1.86 14.44 26.49
C TRP A 159 0.93 13.25 26.20
N TRP A 160 -0.32 13.28 26.68
CA TRP A 160 -1.38 12.31 26.39
C TRP A 160 -1.84 12.29 24.91
N HIS A 161 -1.58 13.34 24.15
CA HIS A 161 -1.92 13.42 22.72
C HIS A 161 -1.08 12.41 21.93
N GLY A 162 0.23 12.34 22.20
CA GLY A 162 1.13 11.36 21.58
C GLY A 162 0.73 9.91 21.88
N ALA A 163 0.28 9.62 23.10
CA ALA A 163 -0.24 8.30 23.47
C ALA A 163 -1.54 7.95 22.72
N SER A 164 -2.45 8.92 22.54
CA SER A 164 -3.72 8.71 21.85
C SER A 164 -3.52 8.49 20.33
N VAL A 165 -2.57 9.20 19.71
CA VAL A 165 -2.20 9.01 18.30
C VAL A 165 -1.59 7.62 18.08
N ARG A 166 -0.68 7.20 18.98
CA ARG A 166 -0.11 5.83 18.94
C ARG A 166 -1.17 4.76 19.08
N LEU A 167 -2.09 4.90 20.03
CA LEU A 167 -3.16 3.92 20.28
C LEU A 167 -4.12 3.80 19.09
N ARG A 168 -4.42 4.92 18.41
CA ARG A 168 -5.21 4.91 17.17
C ARG A 168 -4.51 4.15 16.06
N GLY A 169 -3.23 4.43 15.82
CA GLY A 169 -2.41 3.68 14.85
C GLY A 169 -2.39 2.17 15.12
N VAL A 170 -2.18 1.77 16.37
CA VAL A 170 -2.22 0.36 16.80
C VAL A 170 -3.61 -0.24 16.56
N ALA A 171 -4.68 0.47 16.91
CA ALA A 171 -6.05 0.01 16.66
C ALA A 171 -6.32 -0.19 15.16
N TYR A 172 -5.78 0.67 14.30
CA TYR A 172 -5.91 0.54 12.85
C TYR A 172 -5.15 -0.66 12.31
N ILE A 173 -3.90 -0.85 12.73
CA ILE A 173 -3.09 -2.02 12.36
C ILE A 173 -3.80 -3.30 12.81
N LEU A 174 -4.35 -3.32 14.02
CA LEU A 174 -5.08 -4.47 14.55
C LEU A 174 -6.37 -4.73 13.78
N ALA A 175 -7.13 -3.69 13.42
CA ALA A 175 -8.35 -3.82 12.62
C ALA A 175 -8.05 -4.38 11.23
N PHE A 176 -7.04 -3.84 10.53
CA PHE A 176 -6.64 -4.36 9.21
C PHE A 176 -6.06 -5.76 9.30
N GLY A 177 -5.21 -6.04 10.29
CA GLY A 177 -4.64 -7.37 10.53
C GLY A 177 -5.74 -8.40 10.82
N PHE A 178 -6.71 -8.06 11.67
CA PHE A 178 -7.87 -8.92 11.94
C PHE A 178 -8.68 -9.17 10.68
N LEU A 179 -8.96 -8.13 9.89
CA LEU A 179 -9.67 -8.28 8.62
C LEU A 179 -8.90 -9.26 7.72
N LEU A 180 -7.59 -9.09 7.55
CA LEU A 180 -6.75 -9.96 6.72
C LEU A 180 -6.77 -11.41 7.20
N LEU A 181 -6.72 -11.65 8.52
CA LEU A 181 -6.84 -12.99 9.10
C LEU A 181 -8.20 -13.62 8.81
N VAL A 182 -9.28 -12.85 8.92
CA VAL A 182 -10.64 -13.31 8.55
C VAL A 182 -10.69 -13.65 7.06
N SER A 183 -10.10 -12.82 6.20
CA SER A 183 -10.02 -13.09 4.76
C SER A 183 -9.29 -14.40 4.48
N LEU A 184 -8.14 -14.61 5.12
CA LEU A 184 -7.36 -15.84 4.98
C LEU A 184 -8.16 -17.06 5.47
N ALA A 185 -8.80 -16.96 6.63
CA ALA A 185 -9.61 -18.04 7.19
C ALA A 185 -10.76 -18.42 6.25
N ILE A 186 -11.45 -17.44 5.68
CA ILE A 186 -12.51 -17.67 4.69
C ILE A 186 -11.93 -18.33 3.42
N SER A 187 -10.84 -17.81 2.85
CA SER A 187 -10.22 -18.40 1.65
C SER A 187 -9.73 -19.85 1.89
N THR A 188 -9.13 -20.13 3.04
CA THR A 188 -8.73 -21.48 3.42
C THR A 188 -9.95 -22.38 3.60
N PHE A 189 -10.97 -21.93 4.31
CA PHE A 189 -12.21 -22.69 4.51
C PHE A 189 -12.90 -23.02 3.17
N LEU A 190 -12.99 -22.05 2.27
CA LEU A 190 -13.54 -22.26 0.92
C LEU A 190 -12.72 -23.24 0.10
N SER A 191 -11.38 -23.19 0.20
CA SER A 191 -10.49 -24.12 -0.50
C SER A 191 -10.61 -25.55 0.02
N LEU A 192 -10.81 -25.72 1.33
CA LEU A 192 -11.06 -27.04 1.93
C LEU A 192 -12.43 -27.58 1.53
N LEU A 193 -13.46 -26.72 1.55
CA LEU A 193 -14.82 -27.09 1.20
C LEU A 193 -14.95 -27.46 -0.29
N SER A 194 -14.27 -26.73 -1.19
CA SER A 194 -14.26 -27.04 -2.62
C SER A 194 -13.57 -28.38 -2.91
N GLY A 195 -12.47 -28.68 -2.21
CA GLY A 195 -11.79 -29.97 -2.30
C GLY A 195 -12.62 -31.14 -1.79
N TRP A 196 -13.39 -30.97 -0.71
CA TRP A 196 -14.29 -32.01 -0.18
C TRP A 196 -15.52 -32.25 -1.07
N ALA A 197 -16.08 -31.18 -1.67
CA ALA A 197 -17.26 -31.24 -2.51
C ALA A 197 -16.99 -31.73 -3.96
N GLY A 198 -15.73 -31.96 -4.33
CA GLY A 198 -15.26 -32.27 -5.69
C GLY A 198 -15.76 -33.58 -6.32
N SER A 199 -16.69 -34.30 -5.70
CA SER A 199 -17.22 -35.57 -6.24
C SER A 199 -18.62 -35.48 -6.88
N TYR A 200 -19.38 -34.38 -6.69
CA TYR A 200 -20.79 -34.32 -7.16
C TYR A 200 -21.21 -33.08 -7.95
N LEU A 201 -20.40 -32.01 -8.00
CA LEU A 201 -20.74 -30.76 -8.71
C LEU A 201 -19.49 -30.12 -9.35
N PRO A 202 -19.61 -29.31 -10.41
CA PRO A 202 -18.52 -28.47 -10.95
C PRO A 202 -18.23 -27.30 -9.98
N THR A 203 -17.77 -27.63 -8.78
CA THR A 203 -17.55 -26.70 -7.66
C THR A 203 -16.34 -25.80 -7.87
N GLU A 204 -15.39 -26.16 -8.75
CA GLU A 204 -14.19 -25.36 -9.01
C GLU A 204 -14.52 -23.95 -9.49
N LYS A 205 -15.47 -23.80 -10.42
CA LYS A 205 -15.89 -22.48 -10.93
C LYS A 205 -16.63 -21.68 -9.87
N VAL A 206 -17.47 -22.33 -9.07
CA VAL A 206 -18.23 -21.68 -7.99
C VAL A 206 -17.28 -21.20 -6.90
N ALA A 207 -16.31 -22.02 -6.49
CA ALA A 207 -15.30 -21.67 -5.50
C ALA A 207 -14.40 -20.52 -5.96
N TRP A 208 -13.99 -20.53 -7.24
CA TRP A 208 -13.24 -19.42 -7.82
C TRP A 208 -14.04 -18.10 -7.81
N ILE A 209 -15.29 -18.12 -8.29
CA ILE A 209 -16.18 -16.94 -8.27
C ILE A 209 -16.40 -16.45 -6.84
N LEU A 210 -16.61 -17.37 -5.90
CA LEU A 210 -16.89 -17.01 -4.51
C LEU A 210 -15.64 -16.42 -3.83
N ASN A 211 -14.44 -16.96 -4.09
CA ASN A 211 -13.19 -16.35 -3.63
C ASN A 211 -12.98 -14.96 -4.24
N GLU A 212 -13.31 -14.76 -5.51
CA GLU A 212 -13.22 -13.46 -6.18
C GLU A 212 -14.19 -12.44 -5.54
N VAL A 213 -15.44 -12.85 -5.29
CA VAL A 213 -16.45 -12.01 -4.63
C VAL A 213 -16.04 -11.66 -3.19
N VAL A 214 -15.49 -12.62 -2.44
CA VAL A 214 -14.98 -12.38 -1.08
C VAL A 214 -13.80 -11.41 -1.11
N SER A 215 -12.84 -11.62 -2.02
CA SER A 215 -11.67 -10.74 -2.18
C SER A 215 -12.07 -9.32 -2.60
N PHE A 216 -13.04 -9.21 -3.52
CA PHE A 216 -13.60 -7.94 -3.93
C PHE A 216 -14.32 -7.24 -2.77
N GLY A 217 -15.18 -7.96 -2.05
CA GLY A 217 -15.88 -7.43 -0.86
C GLY A 217 -14.90 -6.97 0.22
N PHE A 218 -13.83 -7.73 0.44
CA PHE A 218 -12.74 -7.35 1.32
C PHE A 218 -12.07 -6.04 0.89
N CYS A 219 -11.72 -5.91 -0.39
CA CYS A 219 -11.18 -4.68 -0.96
C CYS A 219 -12.11 -3.48 -0.75
N VAL A 220 -13.42 -3.65 -0.95
CA VAL A 220 -14.42 -2.61 -0.72
C VAL A 220 -14.47 -2.21 0.75
N VAL A 221 -14.51 -3.18 1.67
CA VAL A 221 -14.53 -2.91 3.12
C VAL A 221 -13.26 -2.17 3.54
N LEU A 222 -12.10 -2.60 3.06
CA LEU A 222 -10.82 -1.97 3.37
C LEU A 222 -10.77 -0.52 2.82
N PHE A 223 -11.24 -0.32 1.59
CA PHE A 223 -11.33 1.01 0.98
C PHE A 223 -12.28 1.94 1.73
N VAL A 224 -13.47 1.47 2.09
CA VAL A 224 -14.45 2.25 2.87
C VAL A 224 -13.92 2.56 4.26
N ALA A 225 -13.26 1.60 4.92
CA ALA A 225 -12.62 1.81 6.21
C ALA A 225 -11.57 2.93 6.10
N LEU A 226 -10.68 2.89 5.09
CA LEU A 226 -9.71 3.95 4.85
C LEU A 226 -10.37 5.33 4.61
N MET A 227 -11.38 5.39 3.74
CA MET A 227 -12.07 6.65 3.39
C MET A 227 -12.84 7.25 4.57
N ARG A 228 -13.50 6.41 5.38
CA ARG A 228 -14.21 6.86 6.59
C ARG A 228 -13.24 7.35 7.67
N MET A 229 -12.01 6.85 7.64
CA MET A 229 -11.00 7.08 8.66
C MET A 229 -10.02 8.21 8.32
N SER A 230 -10.00 8.72 7.08
CA SER A 230 -9.32 9.98 6.76
C SER A 230 -10.04 11.14 7.46
N VAL A 231 -9.51 11.57 8.62
CA VAL A 231 -10.09 12.59 9.52
C VAL A 231 -9.73 14.02 9.08
N GLY A 232 -9.58 14.28 7.77
CA GLY A 232 -9.45 15.63 7.24
C GLY A 232 -10.82 16.27 6.98
N PRO A 233 -10.96 17.61 7.01
CA PRO A 233 -12.13 18.26 6.47
C PRO A 233 -12.28 17.81 5.02
N LYS A 234 -13.40 17.17 4.73
CA LYS A 234 -13.72 16.71 3.37
C LYS A 234 -14.02 17.96 2.54
N PRO A 235 -13.47 18.09 1.33
CA PRO A 235 -13.91 19.13 0.40
C PRO A 235 -15.39 18.94 0.03
#